data_AF-A0A970URT3-F1
#
_entry.id   AF-A0A970URT3-F1
#
_cell.length_a   1.000
_cell.length_b   1.000
_cell.length_c   1.000
_cell.angle_alpha   90.00
_cell.angle_beta   90.00
_cell.angle_gamma   90.00
#
_symmetry.space_group_name_H-M   'P 1'
#
loop_
_entity.id
_entity.type
_entity.pdbx_description
1 polymer ?
#
loop_
_entity_poly.entity_id
_entity_poly.type
_entity_poly.pdbx_seq_one_letter_code
_entity_poly.pdbx_strand_id
1 'polypeptide(L)'
;MKIKLLPAILLLLTTSCATLDMTGLQQGSREPFEALRLNPSLEATELRIDIIRNQESYQVNDSVEETINTPYHPVGFDLGNGMFFDLDGNLSFRLEDLLQLRGKPCYSLSQTSRKKQRRADQIFTFCNGELTVKYPPGHREHDVLRMEFRGNSTEIFYRNHLTYGVDFYEDKIVYRGKRRKWDTMHKSDDQHYYRKRLFWREDYQLKNDRLYLGRNLIIGLDDQNRKIRVMRQGLFSTRTMLTIEKSGNHLYLIEKRNRGKRIEFTESGLKVYQNRYLLSGWQAEKR
;
A
#
# COMPACT_ATOMS: atom_id res chain seq x y z
N MET A 1 53.33 -35.61 22.86
CA MET A 1 52.86 -34.57 21.89
C MET A 1 51.51 -34.04 22.35
N LYS A 2 51.44 -32.77 22.78
CA LYS A 2 50.18 -32.11 23.16
C LYS A 2 49.63 -31.39 21.94
N ILE A 3 48.58 -31.92 21.31
CA ILE A 3 47.86 -31.24 20.24
C ILE A 3 47.03 -30.12 20.92
N LYS A 4 47.46 -28.87 20.73
CA LYS A 4 46.68 -27.69 21.10
C LYS A 4 45.50 -27.59 20.14
N LEU A 5 44.29 -27.93 20.59
CA LEU A 5 43.06 -27.49 19.92
C LEU A 5 43.03 -25.96 19.99
N LEU A 6 43.15 -25.29 18.84
CA LEU A 6 42.74 -23.90 18.69
C LEU A 6 41.21 -23.85 18.71
N PRO A 7 40.54 -23.16 19.66
CA PRO A 7 39.17 -22.71 19.48
C PRO A 7 39.25 -21.35 18.79
N ALA A 8 39.66 -21.33 17.52
CA ALA A 8 39.63 -20.12 16.72
C ALA A 8 38.63 -20.33 15.60
N ILE A 9 37.73 -19.35 15.45
CA ILE A 9 36.71 -19.25 14.39
C ILE A 9 35.40 -19.98 14.73
N LEU A 10 34.90 -19.79 15.96
CA LEU A 10 33.47 -19.48 16.15
C LEU A 10 33.30 -17.96 15.96
N LEU A 11 33.78 -17.45 14.83
CA LEU A 11 33.70 -16.05 14.46
C LEU A 11 32.25 -15.80 14.03
N LEU A 12 31.42 -15.45 15.01
CA LEU A 12 30.48 -14.35 14.90
C LEU A 12 29.74 -14.30 13.55
N LEU A 13 29.02 -15.38 13.22
CA LEU A 13 27.80 -15.28 12.43
C LEU A 13 26.70 -14.63 13.30
N THR A 14 27.00 -13.49 13.92
CA THR A 14 25.98 -12.51 14.28
C THR A 14 25.49 -11.95 12.95
N THR A 15 24.67 -12.74 12.27
CA THR A 15 23.81 -12.27 11.20
C THR A 15 23.01 -11.13 11.82
N SER A 16 23.49 -9.91 11.59
CA SER A 16 22.85 -8.70 12.09
C SER A 16 21.46 -8.65 11.47
N CYS A 17 20.49 -9.24 12.16
CA CYS A 17 19.09 -9.07 11.88
C CYS A 17 18.83 -7.58 12.11
N ALA A 18 18.92 -6.81 11.04
CA ALA A 18 18.69 -5.37 11.10
C ALA A 18 17.29 -5.16 11.67
N THR A 19 17.21 -4.62 12.89
CA THR A 19 15.97 -4.17 13.50
C THR A 19 15.68 -2.75 13.06
N LEU A 20 14.40 -2.37 13.12
CA LEU A 20 13.96 -1.00 12.98
C LEU A 20 14.60 -0.15 14.08
N ASP A 21 15.09 1.04 13.72
CA ASP A 21 15.59 1.98 14.70
C ASP A 21 14.39 2.63 15.43
N MET A 22 14.16 2.14 16.65
CA MET A 22 13.03 2.53 17.50
C MET A 22 13.34 3.74 18.39
N THR A 23 14.57 4.24 18.40
CA THR A 23 14.99 5.34 19.29
C THR A 23 14.13 6.59 19.06
N GLY A 24 13.88 6.95 17.80
CA GLY A 24 12.99 8.06 17.45
C GLY A 24 11.55 7.89 17.92
N LEU A 25 11.02 6.66 17.95
CA LEU A 25 9.67 6.39 18.47
C LEU A 25 9.60 6.48 20.00
N GLN A 26 10.68 6.16 20.71
CA GLN A 26 10.73 6.23 22.17
C GLN A 26 10.87 7.66 22.68
N GLN A 27 11.51 8.53 21.91
CA GLN A 27 11.80 9.91 22.31
C GLN A 27 10.72 10.90 21.86
N GLY A 28 9.99 10.61 20.78
CA GLY A 28 8.96 11.50 20.24
C GLY A 28 7.58 11.35 20.90
N SER A 29 6.79 12.42 20.84
CA SER A 29 5.37 12.37 21.22
C SER A 29 4.57 11.62 20.15
N ARG A 30 3.91 10.53 20.53
CA ARG A 30 3.01 9.80 19.64
C ARG A 30 1.79 10.66 19.29
N GLU A 31 1.50 10.78 18.02
CA GLU A 31 0.36 11.54 17.50
C GLU A 31 -0.86 10.63 17.30
N PRO A 32 -2.08 11.10 17.60
CA PRO A 32 -3.30 10.33 17.32
C PRO A 32 -3.58 10.30 15.81
N PHE A 33 -4.18 9.19 15.37
CA PHE A 33 -4.75 9.01 14.05
C PHE A 33 -6.20 9.52 14.01
N GLU A 34 -6.65 9.88 12.81
CA GLU A 34 -8.06 10.15 12.53
C GLU A 34 -8.87 8.85 12.62
N ALA A 35 -10.19 8.99 12.81
CA ALA A 35 -11.11 7.87 12.79
C ALA A 35 -11.01 7.08 11.47
N LEU A 36 -11.13 5.76 11.58
CA LEU A 36 -11.20 4.88 10.40
C LEU A 36 -12.50 5.11 9.65
N ARG A 37 -12.46 4.97 8.33
CA ARG A 37 -13.63 5.06 7.45
C ARG A 37 -13.67 3.88 6.49
N LEU A 38 -14.81 3.63 5.87
CA LEU A 38 -14.98 2.60 4.85
C LEU A 38 -15.66 3.21 3.64
N ASN A 39 -14.92 4.04 2.90
CA ASN A 39 -15.46 4.75 1.75
C ASN A 39 -14.95 4.07 0.48
N PRO A 40 -15.84 3.59 -0.39
CA PRO A 40 -15.42 3.11 -1.69
C PRO A 40 -14.64 4.17 -2.46
N SER A 41 -13.54 3.79 -3.09
CA SER A 41 -12.66 4.71 -3.79
C SER A 41 -11.94 4.03 -4.94
N LEU A 42 -11.43 4.86 -5.85
CA LEU A 42 -10.54 4.46 -6.94
C LEU A 42 -9.10 4.85 -6.60
N GLU A 43 -8.15 4.02 -6.99
CA GLU A 43 -6.71 4.32 -7.01
C GLU A 43 -6.11 3.73 -8.30
N ALA A 44 -6.17 4.52 -9.36
CA ALA A 44 -5.77 4.13 -10.71
C ALA A 44 -4.28 4.38 -11.00
N THR A 45 -3.59 5.18 -10.18
CA THR A 45 -2.23 5.64 -10.48
C THR A 45 -1.16 4.63 -10.09
N GLU A 46 -1.50 3.67 -9.22
CA GLU A 46 -0.58 2.72 -8.59
C GLU A 46 0.57 3.38 -7.80
N LEU A 47 0.46 4.68 -7.52
CA LEU A 47 1.43 5.43 -6.72
C LEU A 47 1.20 5.13 -5.23
N ARG A 48 1.66 3.95 -4.81
CA ARG A 48 1.38 3.34 -3.50
C ARG A 48 2.65 2.95 -2.75
N ILE A 49 2.55 2.90 -1.42
CA ILE A 49 3.52 2.24 -0.53
C ILE A 49 2.83 1.04 0.13
N ASP A 50 3.32 -0.17 -0.16
CA ASP A 50 2.75 -1.38 0.41
C ASP A 50 2.87 -1.43 1.94
N ILE A 51 1.74 -1.68 2.60
CA ILE A 51 1.65 -2.08 4.01
C ILE A 51 1.61 -3.60 4.06
N ILE A 52 0.66 -4.22 3.35
CA ILE A 52 0.55 -5.67 3.14
C ILE A 52 0.24 -5.92 1.66
N ARG A 53 1.14 -6.64 0.98
CA ARG A 53 0.95 -7.10 -0.40
C ARG A 53 0.48 -8.54 -0.37
N ASN A 54 -0.65 -8.85 -1.01
CA ASN A 54 -1.09 -10.23 -1.14
C ASN A 54 -0.18 -10.99 -2.10
N GLN A 55 -0.02 -12.29 -1.87
CA GLN A 55 0.85 -13.15 -2.66
C GLN A 55 0.13 -14.43 -3.02
N GLU A 56 0.35 -14.88 -4.24
CA GLU A 56 -0.14 -16.16 -4.75
C GLU A 56 1.06 -17.05 -5.04
N SER A 57 0.96 -18.31 -4.58
CA SER A 57 1.92 -19.33 -4.90
C SER A 57 1.35 -20.26 -5.97
N TYR A 58 2.17 -20.60 -6.96
CA TYR A 58 1.84 -21.61 -7.96
C TYR A 58 3.02 -22.56 -8.15
N GLN A 59 2.68 -23.82 -8.43
CA GLN A 59 3.65 -24.84 -8.75
C GLN A 59 4.02 -24.74 -10.23
N VAL A 60 5.29 -24.47 -10.53
CA VAL A 60 5.79 -24.31 -11.91
C VAL A 60 6.22 -25.65 -12.49
N ASN A 61 6.73 -26.54 -11.65
CA ASN A 61 7.05 -27.92 -11.95
C ASN A 61 7.01 -28.76 -10.65
N ASP A 62 7.32 -30.06 -10.74
CA ASP A 62 7.17 -31.01 -9.63
C ASP A 62 7.93 -30.64 -8.33
N SER A 63 8.89 -29.71 -8.39
CA SER A 63 9.75 -29.36 -7.25
C SER A 63 9.90 -27.85 -6.98
N VAL A 64 9.30 -26.97 -7.78
CA VAL A 64 9.47 -25.52 -7.67
C VAL A 64 8.13 -24.82 -7.51
N GLU A 65 7.96 -24.19 -6.35
CA GLU A 65 6.88 -23.26 -6.06
C GLU A 65 7.39 -21.83 -6.30
N GLU A 66 6.68 -21.07 -7.13
CA GLU A 66 6.92 -19.65 -7.30
C GLU A 66 5.85 -18.85 -6.56
N THR A 67 6.28 -17.87 -5.79
CA THR A 67 5.38 -16.92 -5.12
C THR A 67 5.47 -15.57 -5.83
N ILE A 68 4.35 -15.12 -6.38
CA ILE A 68 4.22 -13.80 -7.01
C ILE A 68 3.33 -12.89 -6.18
N ASN A 69 3.59 -11.59 -6.27
CA ASN A 69 2.70 -10.60 -5.72
C ASN A 69 1.44 -10.50 -6.58
N THR A 70 0.26 -10.59 -5.96
CA THR A 70 -1.02 -10.33 -6.62
C THR A 70 -1.01 -8.91 -7.20
N PRO A 71 -1.49 -8.66 -8.43
CA PRO A 71 -1.60 -7.32 -8.99
C PRO A 71 -2.42 -6.37 -8.10
N TYR A 72 -2.29 -5.05 -8.31
CA TYR A 72 -3.21 -4.11 -7.66
C TYR A 72 -4.57 -4.15 -8.35
N HIS A 73 -5.62 -4.07 -7.56
CA HIS A 73 -6.94 -3.72 -8.06
C HIS A 73 -7.14 -2.21 -7.98
N PRO A 74 -7.70 -1.55 -9.01
CA PRO A 74 -7.89 -0.10 -8.97
C PRO A 74 -9.05 0.31 -8.05
N VAL A 75 -10.09 -0.54 -7.94
CA VAL A 75 -11.22 -0.33 -7.02
C VAL A 75 -10.88 -0.90 -5.65
N GLY A 76 -11.32 -0.21 -4.60
CA GLY A 76 -11.13 -0.60 -3.21
C GLY A 76 -11.84 0.35 -2.25
N PHE A 77 -11.29 0.46 -1.04
CA PHE A 77 -11.77 1.34 0.01
C PHE A 77 -10.67 2.28 0.48
N ASP A 78 -11.01 3.56 0.57
CA ASP A 78 -10.30 4.54 1.36
C ASP A 78 -10.63 4.31 2.84
N LEU A 79 -9.59 4.02 3.62
CA LEU A 79 -9.72 3.67 5.02
C LEU A 79 -9.44 4.84 5.98
N GLY A 80 -9.13 6.02 5.44
CA GLY A 80 -8.63 7.17 6.20
C GLY A 80 -7.12 7.07 6.46
N ASN A 81 -6.52 8.13 6.98
CA ASN A 81 -5.08 8.19 7.30
C ASN A 81 -4.16 7.80 6.10
N GLY A 82 -4.62 8.06 4.87
CA GLY A 82 -3.93 7.70 3.62
C GLY A 82 -3.92 6.21 3.26
N MET A 83 -4.59 5.36 4.05
CA MET A 83 -4.66 3.92 3.79
C MET A 83 -5.71 3.59 2.72
N PHE A 84 -5.36 2.64 1.85
CA PHE A 84 -6.24 2.12 0.81
C PHE A 84 -6.15 0.59 0.78
N PHE A 85 -7.31 -0.06 0.79
CA PHE A 85 -7.45 -1.50 0.68
C PHE A 85 -8.17 -1.87 -0.61
N ASP A 86 -7.47 -2.57 -1.51
CA ASP A 86 -8.03 -2.92 -2.81
C ASP A 86 -8.79 -4.25 -2.82
N LEU A 87 -9.59 -4.47 -3.87
CA LEU A 87 -10.43 -5.67 -3.97
C LEU A 87 -9.62 -6.98 -4.14
N ASP A 88 -8.32 -6.90 -4.42
CA ASP A 88 -7.41 -8.06 -4.50
C ASP A 88 -6.68 -8.32 -3.18
N GLY A 89 -7.04 -7.59 -2.12
CA GLY A 89 -6.58 -7.83 -0.76
C GLY A 89 -5.27 -7.13 -0.40
N ASN A 90 -4.83 -6.16 -1.20
CA ASN A 90 -3.64 -5.39 -0.89
C ASN A 90 -3.98 -4.19 0.00
N LEU A 91 -3.24 -4.03 1.10
CA LEU A 91 -3.30 -2.86 1.97
C LEU A 91 -2.09 -1.97 1.70
N SER A 92 -2.32 -0.70 1.40
CA SER A 92 -1.26 0.23 1.02
C SER A 92 -1.54 1.64 1.54
N PHE A 93 -0.52 2.50 1.55
CA PHE A 93 -0.72 3.94 1.61
C PHE A 93 -0.73 4.52 0.21
N ARG A 94 -1.60 5.48 -0.06
CA ARG A 94 -1.57 6.29 -1.28
C ARG A 94 -0.58 7.44 -1.12
N LEU A 95 0.33 7.59 -2.09
CA LEU A 95 1.31 8.67 -2.06
C LEU A 95 0.65 10.05 -2.12
N GLU A 96 -0.45 10.17 -2.87
CA GLU A 96 -1.19 11.43 -2.97
C GLU A 96 -1.74 11.91 -1.62
N ASP A 97 -2.18 10.99 -0.75
CA ASP A 97 -2.68 11.36 0.57
C ASP A 97 -1.53 11.69 1.52
N LEU A 98 -0.50 10.84 1.54
CA LEU A 98 0.66 11.02 2.41
C LEU A 98 1.41 12.33 2.14
N LEU A 99 1.41 12.80 0.88
CA LEU A 99 2.07 14.03 0.45
C LEU A 99 1.09 15.20 0.27
N GLN A 100 -0.17 15.04 0.69
CA GLN A 100 -1.22 16.07 0.60
C GLN A 100 -1.35 16.64 -0.83
N LEU A 101 -1.34 15.75 -1.82
CA LEU A 101 -1.49 16.05 -3.24
C LEU A 101 -2.91 15.80 -3.76
N ARG A 102 -3.73 15.07 -3.00
CA ARG A 102 -5.12 14.83 -3.36
C ARG A 102 -5.88 16.14 -3.63
N GLY A 103 -6.58 16.18 -4.76
CA GLY A 103 -7.33 17.35 -5.21
C GLY A 103 -6.49 18.45 -5.87
N LYS A 104 -5.16 18.32 -5.91
CA LYS A 104 -4.32 19.25 -6.69
C LYS A 104 -4.50 18.94 -8.19
N PRO A 105 -4.66 19.98 -9.02
CA PRO A 105 -4.90 19.79 -10.46
C PRO A 105 -3.70 19.16 -11.16
N CYS A 106 -2.49 19.54 -10.73
CA CYS A 106 -1.23 19.01 -11.26
C CYS A 106 -0.17 18.86 -10.17
N TYR A 107 0.65 17.81 -10.26
CA TYR A 107 1.82 17.58 -9.41
C TYR A 107 2.81 16.64 -10.10
N SER A 108 4.08 16.69 -9.68
CA SER A 108 5.10 15.71 -10.10
C SER A 108 5.71 15.01 -8.89
N LEU A 109 6.01 13.72 -9.03
CA LEU A 109 6.69 12.88 -8.03
C LEU A 109 7.96 12.27 -8.64
N SER A 110 9.12 12.65 -8.12
CA SER A 110 10.38 11.97 -8.41
C SER A 110 10.57 10.79 -7.46
N GLN A 111 10.76 9.60 -8.02
CA GLN A 111 11.05 8.37 -7.31
C GLN A 111 12.52 7.98 -7.47
N THR A 112 13.21 7.86 -6.34
CA THR A 112 14.55 7.27 -6.25
C THR A 112 14.43 5.85 -5.70
N SER A 113 15.10 4.86 -6.30
CA SER A 113 15.06 3.46 -5.82
C SER A 113 16.44 2.82 -5.76
N ARG A 114 16.75 2.19 -4.62
CA ARG A 114 18.04 1.52 -4.40
C ARG A 114 18.23 0.26 -5.27
N LYS A 115 17.14 -0.48 -5.55
CA LYS A 115 17.20 -1.71 -6.38
C LYS A 115 17.46 -1.40 -7.86
N LYS A 116 17.39 -0.13 -8.26
CA LYS A 116 17.52 0.33 -9.66
C LYS A 116 18.84 1.06 -9.92
N GLN A 117 19.97 0.63 -9.34
CA GLN A 117 21.30 1.23 -9.62
C GLN A 117 21.69 1.33 -11.12
N ARG A 118 20.92 0.73 -12.04
CA ARG A 118 21.08 0.86 -13.50
C ARG A 118 19.92 1.51 -14.25
N ARG A 119 18.80 1.87 -13.60
CA ARG A 119 17.69 2.59 -14.25
C ARG A 119 17.61 3.99 -13.64
N ALA A 120 17.57 4.99 -14.52
CA ALA A 120 17.24 6.37 -14.23
C ALA A 120 16.12 6.53 -13.19
N ASP A 121 16.20 7.60 -12.38
CA ASP A 121 15.10 8.04 -11.53
C ASP A 121 13.82 8.18 -12.35
N GLN A 122 12.67 7.93 -11.72
CA GLN A 122 11.37 8.02 -12.39
C GLN A 122 10.67 9.30 -11.94
N ILE A 123 10.27 10.15 -12.88
CA ILE A 123 9.40 11.29 -12.58
C ILE A 123 8.01 10.96 -13.09
N PHE A 124 7.06 10.84 -12.18
CA PHE A 124 5.64 10.72 -12.48
C PHE A 124 5.03 12.11 -12.48
N THR A 125 4.27 12.49 -13.50
CA THR A 125 3.53 13.75 -13.51
C THR A 125 2.05 13.44 -13.67
N PHE A 126 1.24 13.88 -12.72
CA PHE A 126 -0.21 13.83 -12.83
C PHE A 126 -0.73 15.23 -13.09
N CYS A 127 -1.49 15.44 -14.16
CA CYS A 127 -2.04 16.75 -14.48
C CYS A 127 -3.33 16.58 -15.28
N ASN A 128 -4.42 17.22 -14.83
CA ASN A 128 -5.73 17.18 -15.50
C ASN A 128 -6.24 15.76 -15.85
N GLY A 129 -6.00 14.79 -14.95
CA GLY A 129 -6.41 13.39 -15.16
C GLY A 129 -5.43 12.53 -15.95
N GLU A 130 -4.32 13.07 -16.43
CA GLU A 130 -3.29 12.31 -17.14
C GLU A 130 -2.10 12.01 -16.23
N LEU A 131 -1.67 10.75 -16.16
CA LEU A 131 -0.40 10.35 -15.56
C LEU A 131 0.61 10.03 -16.66
N THR A 132 1.74 10.70 -16.60
CA THR A 132 2.91 10.42 -17.45
C THR A 132 4.10 10.00 -16.61
N VAL A 133 5.06 9.32 -17.24
CA VAL A 133 6.33 8.95 -16.62
C VAL A 133 7.50 9.34 -17.51
N LYS A 134 8.55 9.89 -16.89
CA LYS A 134 9.82 10.26 -17.53
C LYS A 134 11.00 9.62 -16.80
N TYR A 135 12.05 9.30 -17.56
CA TYR A 135 13.29 8.70 -17.04
C TYR A 135 14.51 9.57 -17.42
N PRO A 136 15.02 10.43 -16.53
CA PRO A 136 16.17 11.29 -16.82
C PRO A 136 17.53 10.57 -16.69
N PRO A 137 18.58 10.96 -17.45
CA PRO A 137 18.57 11.91 -18.54
C PRO A 137 18.25 11.23 -19.89
N GLY A 138 17.34 11.79 -20.68
CA GLY A 138 17.24 11.48 -22.12
C GLY A 138 16.10 10.58 -22.60
N HIS A 139 15.25 10.02 -21.73
CA HIS A 139 14.06 9.32 -22.20
C HIS A 139 12.88 10.28 -22.40
N ARG A 140 12.12 10.05 -23.49
CA ARG A 140 10.86 10.74 -23.76
C ARG A 140 9.84 10.43 -22.65
N GLU A 141 8.96 11.38 -22.42
CA GLU A 141 7.78 11.17 -21.58
C GLU A 141 6.91 10.08 -22.20
N HIS A 142 6.45 9.17 -21.36
CA HIS A 142 5.56 8.09 -21.75
C HIS A 142 4.22 8.27 -21.05
N ASP A 143 3.13 8.30 -21.82
CA ASP A 143 1.79 8.24 -21.27
C ASP A 143 1.61 6.92 -20.52
N VAL A 144 1.27 7.03 -19.24
CA VAL A 144 0.99 5.88 -18.39
C VAL A 144 -0.51 5.66 -18.33
N LEU A 145 -1.31 6.69 -18.08
CA LEU A 145 -2.76 6.58 -18.08
C LEU A 145 -3.44 7.93 -18.32
N ARG A 146 -4.67 7.89 -18.82
CA ARG A 146 -5.59 9.03 -18.81
C ARG A 146 -6.89 8.62 -18.13
N MET A 147 -7.35 9.46 -17.20
CA MET A 147 -8.61 9.33 -16.48
C MET A 147 -9.64 10.29 -17.07
N GLU A 148 -10.78 9.77 -17.49
CA GLU A 148 -11.92 10.57 -17.93
C GLU A 148 -13.09 10.39 -16.97
N PHE A 149 -13.57 11.49 -16.40
CA PHE A 149 -14.74 11.49 -15.51
C PHE A 149 -15.99 11.82 -16.31
N ARG A 150 -17.00 10.93 -16.24
CA ARG A 150 -18.27 11.03 -16.99
C ARG A 150 -19.43 10.83 -16.04
N GLY A 151 -19.81 11.90 -15.34
CA GLY A 151 -20.85 11.85 -14.31
C GLY A 151 -20.48 10.85 -13.22
N ASN A 152 -21.19 9.72 -13.19
CA ASN A 152 -20.99 8.64 -12.22
C ASN A 152 -20.01 7.55 -12.69
N SER A 153 -19.32 7.75 -13.81
CA SER A 153 -18.36 6.79 -14.35
C SER A 153 -16.97 7.41 -14.45
N THR A 154 -15.94 6.61 -14.18
CA THR A 154 -14.55 6.96 -14.44
C THR A 154 -13.97 5.94 -15.42
N GLU A 155 -13.48 6.41 -16.56
CA GLU A 155 -12.87 5.58 -17.59
C GLU A 155 -11.36 5.78 -17.61
N ILE A 156 -10.61 4.68 -17.71
CA ILE A 156 -9.15 4.67 -17.64
C ILE A 156 -8.58 4.16 -18.96
N PHE A 157 -7.80 5.00 -19.61
CA PHE A 157 -7.21 4.76 -20.92
C PHE A 157 -5.70 4.57 -20.82
N TYR A 158 -5.18 3.60 -21.57
CA TYR A 158 -3.75 3.44 -21.82
C TYR A 158 -3.49 3.67 -23.31
N ARG A 159 -2.66 4.67 -23.66
CA ARG A 159 -2.36 5.02 -25.06
C ARG A 159 -3.62 5.14 -25.93
N ASN A 160 -4.62 5.90 -25.47
CA ASN A 160 -5.94 6.08 -26.11
C ASN A 160 -6.80 4.81 -26.23
N HIS A 161 -6.42 3.67 -25.64
CA HIS A 161 -7.26 2.49 -25.56
C HIS A 161 -7.90 2.37 -24.18
N LEU A 162 -9.21 2.19 -24.13
CA LEU A 162 -9.92 1.91 -22.88
C LEU A 162 -9.37 0.62 -22.25
N THR A 163 -8.81 0.74 -21.05
CA THR A 163 -8.28 -0.38 -20.26
C THR A 163 -9.36 -0.93 -19.34
N TYR A 164 -10.05 -0.04 -18.62
CA TYR A 164 -11.21 -0.36 -17.79
C TYR A 164 -12.05 0.89 -17.50
N GLY A 165 -13.29 0.67 -17.06
CA GLY A 165 -14.16 1.69 -16.50
C GLY A 165 -14.62 1.30 -15.09
N VAL A 166 -15.01 2.30 -14.29
CA VAL A 166 -15.60 2.09 -12.97
C VAL A 166 -16.85 2.95 -12.88
N ASP A 167 -18.00 2.32 -12.67
CA ASP A 167 -19.28 3.01 -12.53
C ASP A 167 -19.72 2.98 -11.07
N PHE A 168 -20.10 4.15 -10.55
CA PHE A 168 -20.57 4.37 -9.21
C PHE A 168 -22.10 4.54 -9.23
N TYR A 169 -22.81 3.56 -8.69
CA TYR A 169 -24.25 3.64 -8.46
C TYR A 169 -24.50 3.86 -6.97
N GLU A 170 -25.74 4.21 -6.61
CA GLU A 170 -26.13 4.43 -5.22
C GLU A 170 -25.91 3.18 -4.33
N ASP A 171 -26.19 1.99 -4.89
CA ASP A 171 -26.19 0.71 -4.18
C ASP A 171 -25.00 -0.19 -4.56
N LYS A 172 -24.18 0.18 -5.55
CA LYS A 172 -23.08 -0.67 -6.02
C LYS A 172 -22.03 0.09 -6.81
N ILE A 173 -20.85 -0.52 -6.91
CA ILE A 173 -19.76 -0.09 -7.77
C ILE A 173 -19.41 -1.23 -8.72
N VAL A 174 -19.34 -0.92 -10.01
CA VAL A 174 -19.11 -1.89 -11.07
C VAL A 174 -17.77 -1.58 -11.74
N TYR A 175 -16.81 -2.48 -11.58
CA TYR A 175 -15.58 -2.50 -12.37
C TYR A 175 -15.83 -3.20 -13.70
N ARG A 176 -15.60 -2.47 -14.79
CA ARG A 176 -15.71 -2.94 -16.19
C ARG A 176 -14.32 -3.11 -16.79
N GLY A 177 -13.74 -4.29 -16.64
CA GLY A 177 -12.48 -4.63 -17.33
C GLY A 177 -12.65 -4.78 -18.84
N LYS A 178 -11.55 -4.66 -19.61
CA LYS A 178 -11.54 -4.91 -21.07
C LYS A 178 -12.00 -6.31 -21.46
N ARG A 179 -11.78 -7.30 -20.59
CA ARG A 179 -12.34 -8.67 -20.72
C ARG A 179 -13.59 -8.73 -19.85
N ARG A 180 -14.64 -9.44 -20.29
CA ARG A 180 -16.00 -9.56 -19.69
C ARG A 180 -16.10 -9.92 -18.18
N LYS A 181 -14.99 -9.99 -17.43
CA LYS A 181 -15.00 -10.09 -15.98
C LYS A 181 -15.45 -8.75 -15.39
N TRP A 182 -16.64 -8.77 -14.81
CA TRP A 182 -17.16 -7.66 -14.03
C TRP A 182 -16.95 -7.98 -12.56
N ASP A 183 -16.33 -7.05 -11.85
CA ASP A 183 -16.26 -7.11 -10.39
C ASP A 183 -17.22 -6.07 -9.84
N THR A 184 -18.21 -6.56 -9.08
CA THR A 184 -19.24 -5.70 -8.50
C THR A 184 -19.15 -5.75 -6.99
N MET A 185 -19.09 -4.56 -6.40
CA MET A 185 -19.15 -4.34 -4.96
C MET A 185 -20.50 -3.72 -4.64
N HIS A 186 -21.27 -4.36 -3.77
CA HIS A 186 -22.61 -3.94 -3.39
C HIS A 186 -22.60 -3.29 -2.01
N LYS A 187 -23.41 -2.28 -1.82
CA LYS A 187 -23.66 -1.59 -0.56
C LYS A 187 -24.86 -2.24 0.12
N SER A 188 -24.68 -2.76 1.33
CA SER A 188 -25.80 -3.20 2.19
C SER A 188 -26.34 -2.03 3.01
N ASP A 189 -25.42 -1.22 3.55
CA ASP A 189 -25.69 0.02 4.29
C ASP A 189 -24.47 0.96 4.20
N ASP A 190 -24.48 2.10 4.89
CA ASP A 190 -23.39 3.09 4.85
C ASP A 190 -22.04 2.58 5.35
N GLN A 191 -22.02 1.53 6.18
CA GLN A 191 -20.83 0.98 6.81
C GLN A 191 -20.59 -0.49 6.43
N HIS A 192 -21.36 -1.06 5.49
CA HIS A 192 -21.28 -2.45 5.10
C HIS A 192 -21.39 -2.63 3.59
N TYR A 193 -20.34 -3.20 3.00
CA TYR A 193 -20.25 -3.55 1.60
C TYR A 193 -19.96 -5.05 1.43
N TYR A 194 -20.28 -5.61 0.28
CA TYR A 194 -19.88 -6.97 -0.06
C TYR A 194 -19.56 -7.15 -1.54
N ARG A 195 -18.63 -8.06 -1.84
CA ARG A 195 -18.33 -8.54 -3.18
C ARG A 195 -18.81 -9.98 -3.31
N LYS A 196 -19.69 -10.25 -4.28
CA LYS A 196 -20.16 -11.62 -4.58
C LYS A 196 -19.18 -12.28 -5.53
N ARG A 197 -18.56 -13.38 -5.10
CA ARG A 197 -17.82 -14.31 -5.97
C ARG A 197 -18.67 -15.57 -6.22
N LEU A 198 -18.24 -16.41 -7.16
CA LEU A 198 -19.02 -17.57 -7.62
C LEU A 198 -19.47 -18.49 -6.46
N PHE A 199 -18.58 -18.76 -5.51
CA PHE A 199 -18.82 -19.69 -4.41
C PHE A 199 -18.82 -19.04 -3.02
N TRP A 200 -18.58 -17.73 -2.92
CA TRP A 200 -18.54 -17.06 -1.63
C TRP A 200 -18.81 -15.56 -1.73
N ARG A 201 -19.15 -15.00 -0.58
CA ARG A 201 -19.28 -13.57 -0.35
C ARG A 201 -18.07 -13.07 0.44
N GLU A 202 -17.55 -11.91 0.06
CA GLU A 202 -16.53 -11.18 0.81
C GLU A 202 -17.17 -9.94 1.38
N ASP A 203 -17.19 -9.80 2.71
CA ASP A 203 -17.80 -8.68 3.41
C ASP A 203 -16.75 -7.67 3.85
N TYR A 204 -17.11 -6.40 3.79
CA TYR A 204 -16.31 -5.27 4.25
C TYR A 204 -17.17 -4.41 5.16
N GLN A 205 -16.78 -4.24 6.42
CA GLN A 205 -17.64 -3.56 7.41
C GLN A 205 -16.83 -2.66 8.34
N LEU A 206 -17.33 -1.46 8.64
CA LEU A 206 -16.89 -0.67 9.79
C LEU A 206 -17.86 -0.92 10.95
N LYS A 207 -17.36 -1.50 12.04
CA LYS A 207 -18.16 -1.79 13.23
C LYS A 207 -17.33 -1.57 14.49
N ASN A 208 -17.85 -0.79 15.43
CA ASN A 208 -17.19 -0.48 16.71
C ASN A 208 -15.75 0.03 16.50
N ASP A 209 -15.57 1.02 15.62
CA ASP A 209 -14.27 1.60 15.25
C ASP A 209 -13.24 0.60 14.72
N ARG A 210 -13.72 -0.53 14.17
CA ARG A 210 -12.90 -1.54 13.52
C ARG A 210 -13.39 -1.82 12.12
N LEU A 211 -12.46 -1.85 11.19
CA LEU A 211 -12.67 -2.28 9.82
C LEU A 211 -12.44 -3.78 9.72
N TYR A 212 -13.46 -4.50 9.27
CA TYR A 212 -13.41 -5.90 8.88
C TYR A 212 -13.31 -5.93 7.36
N LEU A 213 -12.20 -6.41 6.81
CA LEU A 213 -11.88 -6.31 5.39
C LEU A 213 -11.73 -7.71 4.79
N GLY A 214 -12.79 -8.17 4.13
CA GLY A 214 -12.86 -9.52 3.59
C GLY A 214 -12.91 -10.57 4.70
N ARG A 215 -12.22 -11.69 4.48
CA ARG A 215 -12.34 -12.87 5.36
C ARG A 215 -11.46 -12.85 6.59
N ASN A 216 -10.36 -12.10 6.57
CA ASN A 216 -9.28 -12.34 7.51
C ASN A 216 -8.53 -11.09 7.95
N LEU A 217 -8.80 -9.89 7.42
CA LEU A 217 -8.08 -8.69 7.82
C LEU A 217 -8.97 -7.82 8.70
N ILE A 218 -8.45 -7.41 9.85
CA ILE A 218 -9.12 -6.48 10.76
C ILE A 218 -8.17 -5.31 11.03
N ILE A 219 -8.66 -4.08 10.91
CA ILE A 219 -7.92 -2.86 11.22
C ILE A 219 -8.68 -2.13 12.33
N GLY A 220 -7.97 -1.70 13.38
CA GLY A 220 -8.59 -0.96 14.48
C GLY A 220 -7.64 0.06 15.10
N LEU A 221 -8.22 1.07 15.73
CA LEU A 221 -7.49 2.03 16.54
C LEU A 221 -7.31 1.51 17.97
N ASP A 222 -6.21 1.88 18.59
CA ASP A 222 -5.85 1.52 19.97
C ASP A 222 -5.01 2.62 20.62
N ASP A 223 -4.79 2.53 21.93
CA ASP A 223 -3.96 3.46 22.72
C ASP A 223 -4.37 4.93 22.51
N GLN A 224 -5.66 5.23 22.73
CA GLN A 224 -6.25 6.55 22.51
C GLN A 224 -6.03 7.05 21.06
N ASN A 225 -6.26 6.16 20.09
CA ASN A 225 -6.05 6.39 18.67
C ASN A 225 -4.60 6.66 18.25
N ARG A 226 -3.60 6.42 19.11
CA ARG A 226 -2.18 6.61 18.76
C ARG A 226 -1.57 5.42 18.01
N LYS A 227 -2.33 4.33 17.87
CA LYS A 227 -1.89 3.12 17.17
C LYS A 227 -2.98 2.60 16.24
N ILE A 228 -2.60 2.26 15.00
CA ILE A 228 -3.42 1.43 14.13
C ILE A 228 -2.90 0.00 14.25
N ARG A 229 -3.75 -0.93 14.67
CA ARG A 229 -3.42 -2.37 14.66
C ARG A 229 -4.02 -3.01 13.43
N VAL A 230 -3.17 -3.67 12.64
CA VAL A 230 -3.61 -4.54 11.54
C VAL A 230 -3.46 -5.98 12.00
N MET A 231 -4.57 -6.71 12.03
CA MET A 231 -4.71 -8.02 12.62
C MET A 231 -5.22 -9.01 11.59
N ARG A 232 -4.78 -10.26 11.69
CA ARG A 232 -5.32 -11.37 10.92
C ARG A 232 -6.27 -12.20 11.80
N GLN A 233 -7.49 -12.38 11.34
CA GLN A 233 -8.46 -13.29 11.95
C GLN A 233 -8.13 -14.73 11.52
N GLY A 234 -7.81 -15.57 12.50
CA GLY A 234 -7.77 -17.02 12.35
C GLY A 234 -9.06 -17.66 12.83
N LEU A 235 -9.11 -19.00 12.78
CA LEU A 235 -10.30 -19.76 13.18
C LEU A 235 -10.66 -19.56 14.67
N PHE A 236 -9.66 -19.49 15.55
CA PHE A 236 -9.85 -19.44 17.00
C PHE A 236 -9.25 -18.20 17.67
N SER A 237 -8.51 -17.37 16.95
CA SER A 237 -7.86 -16.19 17.52
C SER A 237 -7.57 -15.13 16.48
N THR A 238 -7.44 -13.89 16.94
CA THR A 238 -6.92 -12.77 16.16
C THR A 238 -5.46 -12.54 16.49
N ARG A 239 -4.62 -12.42 15.47
CA ARG A 239 -3.18 -12.17 15.63
C ARG A 239 -2.80 -10.84 15.02
N THR A 240 -2.18 -9.96 15.79
CA THR A 240 -1.56 -8.74 15.25
C THR A 240 -0.44 -9.10 14.26
N MET A 241 -0.58 -8.57 13.05
CA MET A 241 0.39 -8.69 11.96
C MET A 241 1.42 -7.57 12.08
N LEU A 242 0.92 -6.34 12.18
CA LEU A 242 1.73 -5.12 12.30
C LEU A 242 0.96 -4.05 13.09
N THR A 243 1.71 -3.12 13.66
CA THR A 243 1.22 -1.92 14.34
C THR A 243 1.77 -0.69 13.62
N ILE A 244 0.92 0.31 13.37
CA ILE A 244 1.32 1.58 12.77
C ILE A 244 1.27 2.65 13.86
N GLU A 245 2.37 3.40 14.02
CA GLU A 245 2.49 4.50 14.98
C GLU A 245 3.04 5.75 14.28
N LYS A 246 2.53 6.93 14.63
CA LYS A 246 3.00 8.22 14.13
C LYS A 246 3.73 8.99 15.22
N SER A 247 4.87 9.58 14.90
CA SER A 247 5.67 10.38 15.85
C SER A 247 6.47 11.44 15.10
N GLY A 248 6.04 12.70 15.17
CA GLY A 248 6.62 13.80 14.41
C GLY A 248 6.59 13.52 12.91
N ASN A 249 7.73 13.71 12.25
CA ASN A 249 7.88 13.47 10.81
C ASN A 249 8.07 11.98 10.45
N HIS A 250 7.63 11.05 11.29
CA HIS A 250 7.80 9.63 11.05
C HIS A 250 6.50 8.85 11.20
N LEU A 251 6.30 7.89 10.29
CA LEU A 251 5.31 6.84 10.40
C LEU A 251 6.01 5.48 10.44
N TYR A 252 5.79 4.73 11.51
CA TYR A 252 6.42 3.44 11.75
C TYR A 252 5.42 2.34 11.49
N LEU A 253 5.79 1.36 10.67
CA LEU A 253 5.06 0.12 10.46
C LEU A 253 5.86 -1.00 11.14
N ILE A 254 5.42 -1.40 12.32
CA ILE A 254 6.16 -2.28 13.23
C ILE A 254 5.59 -3.69 13.15
N GLU A 255 6.38 -4.62 12.64
CA GLU A 255 6.11 -6.06 12.66
C GLU A 255 6.69 -6.71 13.93
N LYS A 256 6.52 -8.02 14.05
CA LYS A 256 7.12 -8.80 15.14
C LYS A 256 8.65 -8.67 15.16
N ARG A 257 9.23 -8.73 16.36
CA ARG A 257 10.69 -8.66 16.59
C ARG A 257 11.32 -7.33 16.12
N ASN A 258 10.57 -6.22 16.22
CA ASN A 258 11.02 -4.88 15.84
C ASN A 258 11.56 -4.81 14.41
N ARG A 259 11.01 -5.61 13.50
CA ARG A 259 11.24 -5.44 12.06
C ARG A 259 10.15 -4.56 11.50
N GLY A 260 10.40 -3.96 10.33
CA GLY A 260 9.33 -3.32 9.59
C GLY A 260 9.82 -2.14 8.77
N LYS A 261 8.93 -1.19 8.54
CA LYS A 261 9.19 -0.01 7.71
C LYS A 261 9.11 1.27 8.52
N ARG A 262 9.93 2.25 8.14
CA ARG A 262 9.82 3.64 8.59
C ARG A 262 9.59 4.51 7.37
N ILE A 263 8.55 5.32 7.40
CA ILE A 263 8.34 6.41 6.44
C ILE A 263 8.77 7.69 7.15
N GLU A 264 9.73 8.39 6.58
CA GLU A 264 10.26 9.66 7.08
C GLU A 264 9.80 10.76 6.14
N PHE A 265 8.99 11.68 6.64
CA PHE A 265 8.48 12.83 5.90
C PHE A 265 9.50 13.96 5.90
N THR A 266 9.61 14.65 4.77
CA THR A 266 10.36 15.89 4.61
C THR A 266 9.40 17.00 4.16
N GLU A 267 9.87 18.24 4.06
CA GLU A 267 9.03 19.38 3.63
C GLU A 267 8.37 19.17 2.26
N SER A 268 9.04 18.42 1.37
CA SER A 268 8.60 18.21 -0.01
C SER A 268 8.47 16.73 -0.39
N GLY A 269 8.54 15.79 0.56
CA GLY A 269 8.61 14.39 0.16
C GLY A 269 8.58 13.41 1.32
N LEU A 270 8.97 12.17 1.01
CA LEU A 270 9.14 11.12 2.00
C LEU A 270 10.21 10.12 1.58
N LYS A 271 10.76 9.41 2.56
CA LYS A 271 11.67 8.28 2.36
C LYS A 271 11.14 7.05 3.08
N VAL A 272 11.16 5.92 2.39
CA VAL A 272 10.71 4.63 2.93
C VAL A 272 11.92 3.76 3.22
N TYR A 273 12.09 3.41 4.47
CA TYR A 273 13.14 2.53 4.95
C TYR A 273 12.54 1.18 5.35
N GLN A 274 13.24 0.08 5.04
CA GLN A 274 13.03 -1.21 5.69
C GLN A 274 14.16 -1.40 6.70
N ASN A 275 13.82 -1.41 7.98
CA ASN A 275 14.79 -1.33 9.06
C ASN A 275 15.73 -0.11 8.84
N ARG A 276 17.03 -0.33 8.65
CA ARG A 276 18.02 0.73 8.34
C ARG A 276 18.23 1.04 6.85
N TYR A 277 17.58 0.30 5.95
CA TYR A 277 17.87 0.37 4.52
C TYR A 277 16.82 1.17 3.76
N LEU A 278 17.25 2.20 3.04
CA LEU A 278 16.38 2.94 2.13
C LEU A 278 15.85 2.00 1.02
N LEU A 279 14.54 1.86 0.92
CA LEU A 279 13.84 1.15 -0.15
C LEU A 279 13.56 2.08 -1.33
N SER A 280 12.96 3.23 -1.03
CA SER A 280 12.58 4.25 -2.01
C SER A 280 12.53 5.63 -1.37
N GLY A 281 12.83 6.67 -2.15
CA GLY A 281 12.56 8.06 -1.83
C GLY A 281 11.59 8.64 -2.83
N TRP A 282 10.74 9.54 -2.36
CA TRP A 282 9.73 10.23 -3.16
C TRP A 282 9.81 11.72 -2.86
N GLN A 283 9.91 12.53 -3.91
CA GLN A 283 9.93 13.98 -3.79
C GLN A 283 8.84 14.58 -4.66
N ALA A 284 7.97 15.36 -4.04
CA ALA A 284 6.93 16.11 -4.71
C ALA A 284 7.43 17.47 -5.14
N GLU A 285 7.19 17.79 -6.41
CA GLU A 285 7.34 19.13 -6.94
C GLU A 285 5.92 19.70 -7.15
N LYS A 286 5.63 20.79 -6.44
CA LYS A 286 4.42 21.57 -6.71
C LYS A 286 4.67 22.35 -7.99
N ARG A 287 3.80 22.15 -8.99
CA ARG A 287 3.75 22.97 -10.20
C ARG A 287 2.65 24.02 -10.06
#